data_AF-A0A3L9Y1T6-F1
#
_entry.id   AF-A0A3L9Y1T6-F1
#
_cell.length_a   1.000
_cell.length_b   1.000
_cell.length_c   1.000
_cell.angle_alpha   90.00
_cell.angle_beta   90.00
_cell.angle_gamma   90.00
#
_symmetry.space_group_name_H-M   'P 1'
#
loop_
_entity.id
_entity.type
_entity.pdbx_description
1 polymer ?
#
loop_
_entity_poly.entity_id
_entity_poly.type
_entity_poly.pdbx_seq_one_letter_code
_entity_poly.pdbx_strand_id
1 'polypeptide(L)'
;MQIIDDAVIVPNARGDGGLGVLDADGRFVPESTIFRGDVALFSPPAPIEPEEHIAGTHLFAGIMSWHFGHFLVESLSRLWPIHAPPESFASLLFVPKGPADRDRVETGFQAEFLDILAPGMRRQVLTRPTRVDRLIVPEQGFGTGALETGTPEFRLFLQSRTWPEPEASSPKRLYVSRAGLSKTKKGRILGDVALEQYLSDRGFRVLRPERISLTEQISLYRGAKRIIFDDGSAVHLFGLVAQPGQVAASIQRRFRTGSVAVGQRQLRAMAEVDLKVFDAVVREWRPAKLNRATSKSHGELDPKHLFEALRGFGAALEDDTHASLDLPSSKSIAHDMKSHGYLPVNRSEPLRKPAALAHYWGVEVPAGAHLDRKKLRSLRDGFYERQEVRSAFGHIRNSDRLLELGAGSGIVGSAVALNCDVDALLSFEANSNMVPVARKLYARNGLEERAEIRHGIVVAGSDAPAEMAFAVAEDYLGSMVVDDGRAAIPGMRLETVPTVSFSRIVEEFRPTALLMDIEGGELTLLENADLSCFRVVVVELHRDICGRDGMKRCRAALSRAGLRPDPLYCRRGVEAWIRD
;
A
#
# COMPACT_ATOMS: atom_id res chain seq x y z
N MET A 1 -15.72 8.91 15.51
CA MET A 1 -17.14 8.76 15.07
C MET A 1 -17.96 9.84 15.73
N GLN A 2 -18.99 10.36 15.06
CA GLN A 2 -19.91 11.36 15.59
C GLN A 2 -21.32 10.78 15.77
N ILE A 3 -22.08 11.39 16.66
CA ILE A 3 -23.52 11.15 16.82
C ILE A 3 -24.20 12.50 16.58
N ILE A 4 -25.05 12.55 15.56
CA ILE A 4 -25.68 13.78 15.09
C ILE A 4 -27.19 13.61 15.24
N ASP A 5 -27.79 14.45 16.07
CA ASP A 5 -29.25 14.56 16.16
C ASP A 5 -29.77 15.42 15.00
N ASP A 6 -30.95 15.08 14.47
CA ASP A 6 -31.60 15.73 13.32
C ASP A 6 -30.73 15.84 12.05
N ALA A 7 -29.94 14.80 11.77
CA ALA A 7 -29.04 14.77 10.63
C ALA A 7 -29.78 14.63 9.29
N VAL A 8 -29.24 15.22 8.21
CA VAL A 8 -29.73 15.02 6.84
C VAL A 8 -28.69 14.26 6.02
N ILE A 9 -29.04 13.06 5.54
CA ILE A 9 -28.23 12.30 4.59
C ILE A 9 -28.55 12.79 3.18
N VAL A 10 -27.55 13.24 2.45
CA VAL A 10 -27.66 13.73 1.08
C VAL A 10 -26.99 12.75 0.11
N PRO A 11 -27.75 11.95 -0.66
CA PRO A 11 -27.20 11.14 -1.74
C PRO A 11 -26.86 12.03 -2.95
N ASN A 12 -25.97 11.56 -3.83
CA ASN A 12 -25.68 12.22 -5.11
C ASN A 12 -26.83 12.00 -6.13
N ALA A 13 -28.05 12.42 -5.77
CA ALA A 13 -29.27 12.19 -6.53
C ALA A 13 -29.39 13.14 -7.73
N ARG A 14 -28.81 14.34 -7.63
CA ARG A 14 -28.90 15.40 -8.66
C ARG A 14 -27.72 15.39 -9.64
N GLY A 15 -26.68 14.61 -9.39
CA GLY A 15 -25.48 14.58 -10.22
C GLY A 15 -24.65 15.87 -10.15
N ASP A 16 -24.92 16.70 -9.15
CA ASP A 16 -24.20 17.94 -8.84
C ASP A 16 -22.83 17.66 -8.17
N GLY A 17 -22.56 16.40 -7.81
CA GLY A 17 -21.29 15.95 -7.25
C GLY A 17 -21.22 16.03 -5.72
N GLY A 18 -22.28 16.53 -5.06
CA GLY A 18 -22.39 16.62 -3.61
C GLY A 18 -22.89 15.32 -2.98
N LEU A 19 -22.24 14.83 -1.92
CA LEU A 19 -22.69 13.67 -1.16
C LEU A 19 -22.16 13.68 0.27
N GLY A 20 -23.02 13.37 1.24
CA GLY A 20 -22.60 13.15 2.62
C GLY A 20 -23.71 13.42 3.63
N VAL A 21 -23.31 13.85 4.83
CA VAL A 21 -24.23 14.15 5.93
C VAL A 21 -24.13 15.63 6.31
N LEU A 22 -25.28 16.24 6.57
CA LEU A 22 -25.41 17.56 7.17
C LEU A 22 -25.94 17.43 8.60
N ASP A 23 -25.50 18.30 9.51
CA ASP A 23 -26.08 18.46 10.85
C ASP A 23 -27.39 19.26 10.81
N ALA A 24 -28.02 19.44 11.98
CA ALA A 24 -29.29 20.17 12.13
C ALA A 24 -29.22 21.65 11.67
N ASP A 25 -28.02 22.24 11.64
CA ASP A 25 -27.77 23.61 11.16
C ASP A 25 -27.41 23.64 9.67
N GLY A 26 -27.44 22.49 8.99
CA GLY A 26 -27.07 22.34 7.58
C GLY A 26 -25.56 22.36 7.32
N ARG A 27 -24.72 22.20 8.35
CA ARG A 27 -23.26 22.12 8.17
C ARG A 27 -22.83 20.71 7.82
N PHE A 28 -21.85 20.60 6.92
CA PHE A 28 -21.30 19.31 6.51
C PHE A 28 -20.56 18.61 7.66
N VAL A 29 -20.86 17.33 7.87
CA VAL A 29 -20.21 16.45 8.85
C VAL A 29 -18.99 15.79 8.18
N PRO A 30 -17.74 16.18 8.51
CA PRO A 30 -16.54 15.73 7.81
C PRO A 30 -16.34 14.21 7.83
N GLU A 31 -16.74 13.54 8.91
CA GLU A 31 -16.65 12.09 9.07
C GLU A 31 -17.44 11.35 7.99
N SER A 32 -18.45 11.98 7.36
CA SER A 32 -19.22 11.39 6.26
C SER A 32 -18.51 11.36 4.91
N THR A 33 -17.32 11.97 4.80
CA THR A 33 -16.52 12.04 3.55
C THR A 33 -16.14 10.66 3.05
N ILE A 34 -16.30 10.42 1.75
CA ILE A 34 -15.99 9.14 1.11
C ILE A 34 -14.65 9.23 0.40
N PHE A 35 -13.64 8.53 0.91
CA PHE A 35 -12.28 8.58 0.38
C PHE A 35 -12.00 7.39 -0.53
N ARG A 36 -11.27 7.68 -1.62
CA ARG A 36 -10.59 6.68 -2.44
C ARG A 36 -9.12 7.04 -2.54
N GLY A 37 -8.29 6.30 -1.81
CA GLY A 37 -6.95 6.77 -1.52
C GLY A 37 -7.08 8.01 -0.64
N ASP A 38 -6.36 9.06 -0.99
CA ASP A 38 -6.38 10.32 -0.23
C ASP A 38 -7.31 11.37 -0.83
N VAL A 39 -8.07 10.98 -1.85
CA VAL A 39 -8.97 11.87 -2.58
C VAL A 39 -10.41 11.64 -2.14
N ALA A 40 -11.09 12.71 -1.75
CA ALA A 40 -12.53 12.70 -1.55
C ALA A 40 -13.24 12.46 -2.90
N LEU A 41 -14.07 11.42 -2.96
CA LEU A 41 -14.75 11.02 -4.21
C LEU A 41 -15.87 12.00 -4.61
N PHE A 42 -16.42 12.72 -3.63
CA PHE A 42 -17.53 13.65 -3.77
C PHE A 42 -17.20 14.95 -3.03
N SER A 43 -17.76 16.05 -3.50
CA SER A 43 -17.70 17.32 -2.78
C SER A 43 -18.70 17.31 -1.61
N PRO A 44 -18.48 18.13 -0.57
CA PRO A 44 -19.50 18.38 0.43
C PRO A 44 -20.81 18.86 -0.22
N PRO A 45 -21.98 18.30 0.15
CA PRO A 45 -23.26 18.74 -0.37
C PRO A 45 -23.59 20.15 0.17
N ALA A 46 -24.31 20.93 -0.63
CA ALA A 46 -24.90 22.18 -0.15
C ALA A 46 -26.07 21.89 0.81
N PRO A 47 -26.41 22.82 1.73
CA PRO A 47 -27.60 22.73 2.55
C PRO A 47 -28.85 22.46 1.71
N ILE A 48 -29.68 21.52 2.16
CA ILE A 48 -30.87 21.08 1.43
C ILE A 48 -31.96 20.64 2.40
N GLU A 49 -33.21 20.98 2.06
CA GLU A 49 -34.38 20.49 2.79
C GLU A 49 -34.57 18.99 2.59
N PRO A 50 -34.81 18.21 3.66
CA PRO A 50 -35.06 16.78 3.55
C PRO A 50 -36.39 16.51 2.82
N GLU A 51 -36.39 15.50 1.94
CA GLU A 51 -37.60 15.03 1.24
C GLU A 51 -38.26 13.87 1.98
N GLU A 52 -37.50 13.14 2.79
CA GLU A 52 -37.94 11.98 3.56
C GLU A 52 -37.49 12.08 5.03
N HIS A 53 -38.10 11.27 5.89
CA HIS A 53 -37.76 11.21 7.32
C HIS A 53 -37.75 9.77 7.80
N ILE A 54 -36.71 9.41 8.55
CA ILE A 54 -36.57 8.12 9.24
C ILE A 54 -36.41 8.40 10.74
N ALA A 55 -37.30 7.81 11.53
CA ALA A 55 -37.31 7.98 12.98
C ALA A 55 -36.39 6.98 13.71
N GLY A 56 -35.76 7.41 14.80
CA GLY A 56 -34.87 6.61 15.65
C GLY A 56 -33.37 6.76 15.37
N THR A 57 -32.57 5.84 15.92
CA THR A 57 -31.11 5.83 15.81
C THR A 57 -30.62 4.92 14.69
N HIS A 58 -29.83 5.43 13.77
CA HIS A 58 -29.34 4.69 12.58
C HIS A 58 -27.84 4.88 12.35
N LEU A 59 -27.24 3.97 11.56
CA LEU A 59 -25.82 4.06 11.17
C LEU A 59 -25.68 4.53 9.72
N PHE A 60 -24.86 5.55 9.49
CA PHE A 60 -24.41 5.90 8.14
C PHE A 60 -23.33 4.91 7.67
N ALA A 61 -23.71 4.02 6.77
CA ALA A 61 -22.86 2.94 6.28
C ALA A 61 -22.03 3.32 5.03
N GLY A 62 -22.20 4.53 4.51
CA GLY A 62 -21.44 5.04 3.35
C GLY A 62 -22.08 4.67 2.00
N ILE A 63 -21.25 4.46 0.98
CA ILE A 63 -21.75 4.15 -0.37
C ILE A 63 -22.07 2.67 -0.57
N MET A 64 -23.14 2.40 -1.30
CA MET A 64 -23.40 1.10 -1.90
C MET A 64 -22.74 0.99 -3.27
N SER A 65 -22.08 -0.15 -3.55
CA SER A 65 -21.48 -0.43 -4.85
C SER A 65 -21.93 -1.77 -5.43
N TRP A 66 -22.30 -1.76 -6.70
CA TRP A 66 -22.60 -2.93 -7.51
C TRP A 66 -21.33 -3.72 -7.86
N HIS A 67 -20.17 -3.05 -7.86
CA HIS A 67 -18.90 -3.66 -8.27
C HIS A 67 -18.23 -4.34 -7.09
N PHE A 68 -18.06 -5.67 -7.17
CA PHE A 68 -17.52 -6.52 -6.10
C PHE A 68 -16.33 -5.93 -5.34
N GLY A 69 -15.23 -5.57 -6.03
CA GLY A 69 -14.06 -5.02 -5.36
C GLY A 69 -14.30 -3.68 -4.65
N HIS A 70 -15.16 -2.81 -5.20
CA HIS A 70 -15.47 -1.53 -4.57
C HIS A 70 -16.45 -1.70 -3.41
N PHE A 71 -17.35 -2.69 -3.49
CA PHE A 71 -18.18 -3.05 -2.35
C PHE A 71 -17.32 -3.47 -1.15
N LEU A 72 -16.35 -4.37 -1.37
CA LEU A 72 -15.46 -4.84 -0.30
C LEU A 72 -14.69 -3.71 0.38
N VAL A 73 -14.08 -2.83 -0.40
CA VAL A 73 -13.14 -1.83 0.14
C VAL A 73 -13.81 -0.48 0.45
N GLU A 74 -14.95 -0.15 -0.16
CA GLU A 74 -15.63 1.15 0.03
C GLU A 74 -16.95 0.99 0.80
N SER A 75 -17.77 -0.02 0.51
CA SER A 75 -19.10 -0.19 1.14
C SER A 75 -19.06 -0.80 2.54
N LEU A 76 -18.12 -1.71 2.81
CA LEU A 76 -18.00 -2.33 4.14
C LEU A 76 -17.28 -1.44 5.16
N SER A 77 -16.67 -0.34 4.69
CA SER A 77 -15.67 0.44 5.42
C SER A 77 -16.13 1.09 6.72
N ARG A 78 -17.44 1.24 6.91
CA ARG A 78 -18.06 1.96 8.04
C ARG A 78 -18.89 1.05 8.95
N LEU A 79 -18.79 -0.27 8.76
CA LEU A 79 -19.56 -1.25 9.53
C LEU A 79 -18.92 -1.62 10.88
N TRP A 80 -17.70 -1.15 11.14
CA TRP A 80 -16.95 -1.48 12.35
C TRP A 80 -17.66 -1.17 13.69
N PRO A 81 -18.56 -0.18 13.82
CA PRO A 81 -19.29 0.06 15.07
C PRO A 81 -20.22 -1.10 15.49
N ILE A 82 -20.55 -2.03 14.58
CA ILE A 82 -21.40 -3.19 14.88
C ILE A 82 -20.71 -4.16 15.88
N HIS A 83 -19.39 -4.14 16.04
CA HIS A 83 -18.69 -5.05 16.96
C HIS A 83 -18.90 -4.71 18.43
N ALA A 84 -18.80 -3.44 18.78
CA ALA A 84 -18.91 -2.95 20.14
C ALA A 84 -19.68 -1.64 20.11
N PRO A 85 -20.99 -1.66 19.79
CA PRO A 85 -21.75 -0.44 19.65
C PRO A 85 -21.83 0.25 21.02
N PRO A 86 -21.33 1.49 21.17
CA PRO A 86 -21.58 2.26 22.39
C PRO A 86 -23.05 2.72 22.48
N GLU A 87 -23.78 2.73 21.35
CA GLU A 87 -25.22 2.98 21.26
C GLU A 87 -25.88 1.97 20.30
N SER A 88 -27.06 1.46 20.66
CA SER A 88 -27.86 0.60 19.78
C SER A 88 -28.48 1.39 18.63
N PHE A 89 -28.34 0.92 17.39
CA PHE A 89 -28.99 1.48 16.21
C PHE A 89 -29.85 0.45 15.48
N ALA A 90 -30.90 0.92 14.82
CA ALA A 90 -31.96 0.09 14.25
C ALA A 90 -31.70 -0.36 12.80
N SER A 91 -30.86 0.37 12.03
CA SER A 91 -30.57 0.02 10.64
C SER A 91 -29.25 0.60 10.12
N LEU A 92 -28.81 0.05 8.98
CA LEU A 92 -27.73 0.52 8.13
C LEU A 92 -28.29 1.37 6.99
N LEU A 93 -27.82 2.60 6.84
CA LEU A 93 -28.22 3.52 5.79
C LEU A 93 -27.07 3.74 4.82
N PHE A 94 -27.25 3.29 3.57
CA PHE A 94 -26.32 3.49 2.48
C PHE A 94 -26.82 4.57 1.52
N VAL A 95 -25.93 5.12 0.70
CA VAL A 95 -26.27 5.96 -0.46
C VAL A 95 -25.72 5.35 -1.74
N PRO A 96 -26.39 5.48 -2.90
CA PRO A 96 -25.90 4.92 -4.14
C PRO A 96 -24.72 5.74 -4.67
N LYS A 97 -23.68 5.08 -5.19
CA LYS A 97 -22.64 5.76 -5.97
C LYS A 97 -23.17 6.16 -7.37
N GLY A 98 -24.08 5.37 -7.92
CA GLY A 98 -24.78 5.66 -9.17
C GLY A 98 -26.05 4.81 -9.34
N PRO A 99 -26.74 4.91 -10.48
CA PRO A 99 -28.06 4.28 -10.68
C PRO A 99 -28.09 2.76 -10.45
N ALA A 100 -26.99 2.06 -10.75
CA ALA A 100 -26.90 0.60 -10.62
C ALA A 100 -26.83 0.09 -9.16
N ASP A 101 -26.70 0.99 -8.19
CA ASP A 101 -26.49 0.69 -6.77
C ASP A 101 -27.77 0.73 -5.91
N ARG A 102 -28.88 1.25 -6.46
CA ARG A 102 -30.09 1.60 -5.70
C ARG A 102 -30.79 0.42 -5.02
N ASP A 103 -30.75 -0.77 -5.62
CA ASP A 103 -31.52 -1.94 -5.15
C ASP A 103 -30.62 -3.12 -4.71
N ARG A 104 -29.39 -2.81 -4.27
CA ARG A 104 -28.34 -3.82 -4.04
C ARG A 104 -28.27 -4.36 -2.61
N VAL A 105 -28.93 -3.73 -1.63
CA VAL A 105 -28.84 -4.17 -0.22
C VAL A 105 -29.51 -5.52 0.05
N GLU A 106 -30.50 -5.93 -0.76
CA GLU A 106 -31.24 -7.19 -0.58
C GLU A 106 -30.98 -8.22 -1.69
N THR A 107 -29.99 -8.01 -2.56
CA THR A 107 -29.72 -8.93 -3.67
C THR A 107 -28.23 -9.22 -3.86
N GLY A 108 -27.93 -10.39 -4.44
CA GLY A 108 -26.58 -10.78 -4.83
C GLY A 108 -25.61 -10.93 -3.65
N PHE A 109 -24.32 -10.76 -3.95
CA PHE A 109 -23.26 -10.92 -2.95
C PHE A 109 -23.31 -9.86 -1.85
N GLN A 110 -23.92 -8.70 -2.11
CA GLN A 110 -24.06 -7.63 -1.13
C GLN A 110 -24.94 -8.07 0.05
N ALA A 111 -26.10 -8.64 -0.24
CA ALA A 111 -26.99 -9.18 0.78
C ALA A 111 -26.31 -10.30 1.58
N GLU A 112 -25.65 -11.25 0.90
CA GLU A 112 -24.91 -12.33 1.57
C GLU A 112 -23.82 -11.77 2.52
N PHE A 113 -23.06 -10.74 2.10
CA PHE A 113 -22.07 -10.10 2.98
C PHE A 113 -22.72 -9.43 4.18
N LEU A 114 -23.79 -8.67 3.96
CA LEU A 114 -24.46 -7.93 5.02
C LEU A 114 -25.17 -8.88 6.00
N ASP A 115 -25.66 -10.04 5.56
CA ASP A 115 -26.21 -11.08 6.42
C ASP A 115 -25.14 -11.70 7.33
N ILE A 116 -23.92 -11.87 6.84
CA ILE A 116 -22.77 -12.35 7.63
C ILE A 116 -22.28 -11.27 8.60
N LEU A 117 -22.14 -10.04 8.12
CA LEU A 117 -21.47 -8.95 8.82
C LEU A 117 -22.38 -8.22 9.82
N ALA A 118 -23.68 -8.15 9.51
CA ALA A 118 -24.69 -7.42 10.26
C ALA A 118 -26.01 -8.24 10.34
N PRO A 119 -25.97 -9.46 10.88
CA PRO A 119 -27.11 -10.38 10.85
C PRO A 119 -28.36 -9.77 11.49
N GLY A 120 -29.48 -9.85 10.78
CA GLY A 120 -30.78 -9.35 11.25
C GLY A 120 -30.94 -7.82 11.27
N MET A 121 -29.91 -7.06 10.89
CA MET A 121 -29.98 -5.61 10.84
C MET A 121 -30.77 -5.14 9.62
N ARG A 122 -31.71 -4.20 9.81
CA ARG A 122 -32.39 -3.56 8.68
C ARG A 122 -31.39 -2.77 7.85
N ARG A 123 -31.59 -2.70 6.54
CA ARG A 123 -30.68 -2.02 5.60
C ARG A 123 -31.48 -1.30 4.52
N GLN A 124 -31.02 -0.11 4.12
CA GLN A 124 -31.68 0.71 3.11
C GLN A 124 -30.67 1.50 2.30
N VAL A 125 -30.94 1.68 1.00
CA VAL A 125 -30.23 2.63 0.14
C VAL A 125 -31.10 3.88 -0.02
N LEU A 126 -30.61 5.01 0.45
CA LEU A 126 -31.30 6.30 0.38
C LEU A 126 -31.00 6.98 -0.95
N THR A 127 -32.05 7.28 -1.71
CA THR A 127 -31.92 7.88 -3.05
C THR A 127 -32.42 9.32 -3.11
N ARG A 128 -32.94 9.83 -2.00
CA ARG A 128 -33.42 11.21 -1.79
C ARG A 128 -32.76 11.78 -0.53
N PRO A 129 -32.69 13.12 -0.38
CA PRO A 129 -32.30 13.73 0.88
C PRO A 129 -33.22 13.29 2.02
N THR A 130 -32.67 12.72 3.09
CA THR A 130 -33.46 12.08 4.15
C THR A 130 -33.00 12.58 5.52
N ARG A 131 -33.93 13.11 6.31
CA ARG A 131 -33.70 13.43 7.73
C ARG A 131 -33.73 12.16 8.57
N VAL A 132 -32.87 12.08 9.57
CA VAL A 132 -32.78 11.00 10.54
C VAL A 132 -32.73 11.59 11.95
N ASP A 133 -33.58 11.11 12.88
CA ASP A 133 -33.64 11.67 14.25
C ASP A 133 -32.29 11.65 14.96
N ARG A 134 -31.58 10.52 14.87
CA ARG A 134 -30.21 10.37 15.38
C ARG A 134 -29.38 9.50 14.44
N LEU A 135 -28.27 10.04 13.95
CA LEU A 135 -27.37 9.35 13.02
C LEU A 135 -25.98 9.17 13.62
N ILE A 136 -25.52 7.93 13.65
CA ILE A 136 -24.14 7.57 13.97
C ILE A 136 -23.32 7.66 12.68
N VAL A 137 -22.28 8.50 12.67
CA VAL A 137 -21.40 8.74 11.53
C VAL A 137 -19.97 8.30 11.89
N PRO A 138 -19.63 7.02 11.66
CA PRO A 138 -18.26 6.53 11.86
C PRO A 138 -17.34 7.03 10.76
N GLU A 139 -16.07 7.24 11.05
CA GLU A 139 -15.07 7.45 9.99
C GLU A 139 -14.89 6.19 9.14
N GLN A 140 -14.30 6.36 7.97
CA GLN A 140 -13.97 5.26 7.08
C GLN A 140 -12.85 4.40 7.69
N GLY A 141 -13.18 3.18 8.11
CA GLY A 141 -12.26 2.24 8.75
C GLY A 141 -11.51 1.31 7.79
N PHE A 142 -11.85 1.33 6.50
CA PHE A 142 -11.21 0.51 5.46
C PHE A 142 -11.30 1.19 4.09
N GLY A 143 -10.38 0.86 3.18
CA GLY A 143 -10.34 1.56 1.90
C GLY A 143 -9.21 1.14 0.98
N THR A 144 -8.79 2.09 0.16
CA THR A 144 -7.57 2.04 -0.66
C THR A 144 -6.60 3.12 -0.19
N GLY A 145 -5.31 3.01 -0.51
CA GLY A 145 -4.31 3.97 -0.02
C GLY A 145 -4.03 3.76 1.46
N ALA A 146 -3.98 4.83 2.26
CA ALA A 146 -3.66 4.75 3.69
C ALA A 146 -4.55 3.80 4.51
N LEU A 147 -5.81 3.59 4.07
CA LEU A 147 -6.79 2.73 4.76
C LEU A 147 -6.80 1.27 4.26
N GLU A 148 -5.90 0.91 3.36
CA GLU A 148 -5.95 -0.40 2.72
C GLU A 148 -5.66 -1.57 3.67
N THR A 149 -5.02 -1.35 4.82
CA THR A 149 -4.79 -2.37 5.85
C THR A 149 -5.87 -2.41 6.93
N GLY A 150 -6.89 -1.55 6.79
CA GLY A 150 -7.95 -1.32 7.77
C GLY A 150 -7.46 -0.60 9.03
N THR A 151 -8.35 0.05 9.75
CA THR A 151 -8.06 0.54 11.10
C THR A 151 -8.10 -0.62 12.10
N PRO A 152 -7.54 -0.45 13.32
CA PRO A 152 -7.67 -1.45 14.38
C PRO A 152 -9.14 -1.85 14.64
N GLU A 153 -10.06 -0.89 14.63
CA GLU A 153 -11.49 -1.10 14.88
C GLU A 153 -12.11 -1.95 13.77
N PHE A 154 -11.76 -1.69 12.51
CA PHE A 154 -12.25 -2.48 11.39
C PHE A 154 -11.72 -3.92 11.43
N ARG A 155 -10.45 -4.13 11.78
CA ARG A 155 -9.88 -5.47 11.93
C ARG A 155 -10.53 -6.24 13.07
N LEU A 156 -10.73 -5.61 14.23
CA LEU A 156 -11.46 -6.21 15.36
C LEU A 156 -12.89 -6.57 14.96
N PHE A 157 -13.55 -5.70 14.20
CA PHE A 157 -14.88 -5.98 13.67
C PHE A 157 -14.90 -7.24 12.81
N LEU A 158 -13.98 -7.41 11.86
CA LEU A 158 -13.91 -8.63 11.04
C LEU A 158 -13.60 -9.88 11.87
N GLN A 159 -12.69 -9.77 12.84
CA GLN A 159 -12.31 -10.87 13.74
C GLN A 159 -13.46 -11.33 14.63
N SER A 160 -14.40 -10.43 14.94
CA SER A 160 -15.58 -10.75 15.74
C SER A 160 -16.70 -11.49 14.99
N ARG A 161 -16.60 -11.61 13.67
CA ARG A 161 -17.67 -12.22 12.86
C ARG A 161 -17.48 -13.73 12.74
N THR A 162 -18.61 -14.42 12.69
CA THR A 162 -18.66 -15.84 12.34
C THR A 162 -18.73 -15.97 10.83
N TRP A 163 -17.60 -16.31 10.23
CA TRP A 163 -17.52 -16.57 8.79
C TRP A 163 -18.00 -17.99 8.46
N PRO A 164 -18.53 -18.23 7.25
CA PRO A 164 -18.84 -19.57 6.77
C PRO A 164 -17.65 -20.52 6.94
N GLU A 165 -17.88 -21.63 7.63
CA GLU A 165 -16.84 -22.60 7.93
C GLU A 165 -16.57 -23.54 6.73
N PRO A 166 -15.32 -24.00 6.55
CA PRO A 166 -14.99 -24.98 5.53
C PRO A 166 -15.59 -26.34 5.85
N GLU A 167 -16.04 -27.04 4.81
CA GLU A 167 -16.43 -28.44 4.93
C GLU A 167 -15.20 -29.34 5.13
N ALA A 168 -15.37 -30.49 5.79
CA ALA A 168 -14.29 -31.46 5.98
C ALA A 168 -13.67 -31.92 4.64
N SER A 169 -14.51 -32.02 3.60
CA SER A 169 -14.19 -32.35 2.22
C SER A 169 -13.57 -31.19 1.42
N SER A 170 -13.46 -29.97 1.97
CA SER A 170 -12.99 -28.82 1.22
C SER A 170 -11.59 -29.05 0.63
N PRO A 171 -11.40 -28.71 -0.66
CA PRO A 171 -10.13 -28.94 -1.36
C PRO A 171 -9.00 -28.15 -0.70
N LYS A 172 -7.84 -28.79 -0.53
CA LYS A 172 -6.68 -28.15 0.12
C LYS A 172 -5.87 -27.27 -0.83
N ARG A 173 -6.12 -27.34 -2.14
CA ARG A 173 -5.46 -26.54 -3.17
C ARG A 173 -6.51 -25.88 -4.05
N LEU A 174 -6.48 -24.55 -4.14
CA LEU A 174 -7.43 -23.77 -4.93
C LEU A 174 -6.72 -22.90 -5.96
N TYR A 175 -7.27 -22.87 -7.17
CA TYR A 175 -6.90 -21.88 -8.18
C TYR A 175 -8.11 -21.01 -8.50
N VAL A 176 -8.03 -19.73 -8.17
CA VAL A 176 -9.10 -18.75 -8.36
C VAL A 176 -8.87 -18.05 -9.68
N SER A 177 -9.59 -18.50 -10.70
CA SER A 177 -9.45 -18.04 -12.07
C SER A 177 -10.42 -16.90 -12.41
N ARG A 178 -10.01 -16.07 -13.36
CA ARG A 178 -10.82 -15.03 -13.99
C ARG A 178 -11.37 -15.45 -15.36
N ALA A 179 -11.17 -16.69 -15.79
CA ALA A 179 -11.51 -17.13 -17.16
C ALA A 179 -13.00 -17.00 -17.52
N GLY A 180 -13.91 -17.11 -16.54
CA GLY A 180 -15.34 -16.93 -16.80
C GLY A 180 -15.77 -15.46 -17.00
N LEU A 181 -14.86 -14.50 -16.84
CA LEU A 181 -15.07 -13.10 -17.21
C LEU A 181 -14.82 -12.82 -18.70
N SER A 182 -14.56 -13.84 -19.53
CA SER A 182 -14.26 -13.71 -20.96
C SER A 182 -15.33 -12.97 -21.78
N LYS A 183 -16.61 -13.04 -21.37
CA LYS A 183 -17.72 -12.29 -22.00
C LYS A 183 -17.85 -10.86 -21.49
N THR A 184 -17.00 -10.44 -20.56
CA THR A 184 -16.99 -9.07 -20.00
C THR A 184 -15.83 -8.27 -20.58
N LYS A 185 -15.89 -6.94 -20.49
CA LYS A 185 -14.77 -6.05 -20.88
C LYS A 185 -13.61 -6.04 -19.84
N LYS A 186 -13.51 -7.04 -18.97
CA LYS A 186 -12.52 -7.10 -17.88
C LYS A 186 -11.28 -7.87 -18.34
N GLY A 187 -10.13 -7.43 -17.87
CA GLY A 187 -8.84 -8.02 -18.20
C GLY A 187 -8.64 -9.40 -17.59
N ARG A 188 -7.92 -10.26 -18.31
CA ARG A 188 -7.58 -11.65 -17.93
C ARG A 188 -6.17 -12.01 -18.39
N ILE A 189 -5.68 -13.15 -17.94
CA ILE A 189 -4.48 -13.80 -18.52
C ILE A 189 -4.90 -14.42 -19.85
N LEU A 190 -4.07 -14.26 -20.88
CA LEU A 190 -4.31 -14.89 -22.17
C LEU A 190 -3.86 -16.35 -22.12
N GLY A 191 -4.78 -17.26 -22.45
CA GLY A 191 -4.58 -18.71 -22.27
C GLY A 191 -4.92 -19.24 -20.86
N ASP A 192 -5.73 -18.49 -20.11
CA ASP A 192 -6.26 -18.88 -18.79
C ASP A 192 -6.91 -20.28 -18.75
N VAL A 193 -7.63 -20.72 -19.79
CA VAL A 193 -8.23 -22.08 -19.84
C VAL A 193 -7.18 -23.19 -19.83
N ALA A 194 -6.06 -23.01 -20.55
CA ALA A 194 -4.97 -23.99 -20.53
C ALA A 194 -4.29 -24.03 -19.15
N LEU A 195 -4.17 -22.88 -18.49
CA LEU A 195 -3.64 -22.78 -17.13
C LEU A 195 -4.58 -23.43 -16.09
N GLU A 196 -5.89 -23.24 -16.22
CA GLU A 196 -6.89 -23.92 -15.40
C GLU A 196 -6.74 -25.45 -15.51
N GLN A 197 -6.65 -25.99 -16.73
CA GLN A 197 -6.46 -27.42 -16.94
C GLN A 197 -5.15 -27.91 -16.32
N TYR A 198 -4.04 -27.22 -16.58
CA TYR A 198 -2.72 -27.58 -16.06
C TYR A 198 -2.69 -27.66 -14.52
N LEU A 199 -3.31 -26.70 -13.82
CA LEU A 199 -3.40 -26.70 -12.36
C LEU A 199 -4.40 -27.76 -11.85
N SER A 200 -5.51 -27.97 -12.56
CA SER A 200 -6.48 -29.02 -12.26
C SER A 200 -5.83 -30.40 -12.26
N ASP A 201 -5.02 -30.71 -13.28
CA ASP A 201 -4.29 -31.98 -13.40
C ASP A 201 -3.29 -32.21 -12.24
N ARG A 202 -2.94 -31.14 -11.51
CA ARG A 202 -2.03 -31.14 -10.34
C ARG A 202 -2.77 -31.03 -9.00
N GLY A 203 -4.07 -31.30 -9.02
CA GLY A 203 -4.91 -31.40 -7.83
C GLY A 203 -5.36 -30.05 -7.28
N PHE A 204 -5.28 -28.97 -8.04
CA PHE A 204 -5.96 -27.71 -7.69
C PHE A 204 -7.42 -27.80 -8.10
N ARG A 205 -8.34 -27.45 -7.20
CA ARG A 205 -9.72 -27.18 -7.60
C ARG A 205 -9.76 -25.78 -8.23
N VAL A 206 -10.12 -25.73 -9.51
CA VAL A 206 -10.38 -24.48 -10.22
C VAL A 206 -11.69 -23.88 -9.74
N LEU A 207 -11.64 -22.62 -9.33
CA LEU A 207 -12.76 -21.83 -8.88
C LEU A 207 -12.92 -20.60 -9.77
N ARG A 208 -14.13 -20.39 -10.28
CA ARG A 208 -14.53 -19.17 -10.99
C ARG A 208 -15.56 -18.45 -10.11
N PRO A 209 -15.15 -17.46 -9.29
CA PRO A 209 -15.96 -16.89 -8.23
C PRO A 209 -17.33 -16.37 -8.68
N GLU A 210 -17.41 -15.82 -9.89
CA GLU A 210 -18.65 -15.28 -10.45
C GLU A 210 -19.76 -16.32 -10.71
N ARG A 211 -19.48 -17.61 -10.50
CA ARG A 211 -20.42 -18.71 -10.72
C ARG A 211 -20.97 -19.36 -9.45
N ILE A 212 -20.49 -18.93 -8.29
CA ILE A 212 -20.86 -19.55 -7.00
C ILE A 212 -21.24 -18.47 -5.98
N SER A 213 -22.00 -18.88 -4.96
CA SER A 213 -22.44 -17.98 -3.88
C SER A 213 -21.24 -17.41 -3.11
N LEU A 214 -21.42 -16.28 -2.45
CA LEU A 214 -20.39 -15.72 -1.58
C LEU A 214 -20.08 -16.69 -0.43
N THR A 215 -21.12 -17.30 0.14
CA THR A 215 -20.99 -18.25 1.25
C THR A 215 -20.08 -19.42 0.87
N GLU A 216 -20.28 -19.99 -0.32
CA GLU A 216 -19.43 -21.06 -0.85
C GLU A 216 -18.00 -20.57 -1.14
N GLN A 217 -17.83 -19.35 -1.69
CA GLN A 217 -16.50 -18.77 -1.90
C GLN A 217 -15.71 -18.67 -0.59
N ILE A 218 -16.33 -18.14 0.47
CA ILE A 218 -15.68 -17.95 1.77
C ILE A 218 -15.32 -19.30 2.39
N SER A 219 -16.24 -20.26 2.38
CA SER A 219 -16.00 -21.62 2.89
C SER A 219 -14.82 -22.29 2.18
N LEU A 220 -14.79 -22.23 0.84
CA LEU A 220 -13.67 -22.77 0.05
C LEU A 220 -12.35 -22.05 0.34
N TYR A 221 -12.35 -20.71 0.38
CA TYR A 221 -11.16 -19.93 0.68
C TYR A 221 -10.58 -20.27 2.05
N ARG A 222 -11.41 -20.41 3.08
CA ARG A 222 -10.99 -20.77 4.43
C ARG A 222 -10.51 -22.22 4.53
N GLY A 223 -11.05 -23.12 3.71
CA GLY A 223 -10.71 -24.56 3.73
C GLY A 223 -9.41 -24.94 3.03
N ALA A 224 -8.91 -24.08 2.14
CA ALA A 224 -7.71 -24.35 1.37
C ALA A 224 -6.43 -24.08 2.17
N LYS A 225 -5.38 -24.88 1.92
CA LYS A 225 -4.03 -24.63 2.48
C LYS A 225 -3.15 -23.82 1.52
N ARG A 226 -3.36 -24.02 0.22
CA ARG A 226 -2.65 -23.33 -0.86
C ARG A 226 -3.64 -22.73 -1.83
N ILE A 227 -3.48 -21.44 -2.13
CA ILE A 227 -4.38 -20.73 -3.03
C ILE A 227 -3.56 -19.92 -4.04
N ILE A 228 -3.92 -20.05 -5.32
CA ILE A 228 -3.36 -19.23 -6.39
C ILE A 228 -4.51 -18.38 -6.95
N PHE A 229 -4.30 -17.09 -7.11
CA PHE A 229 -5.25 -16.16 -7.70
C PHE A 229 -4.73 -15.67 -9.05
N ASP A 230 -5.63 -15.43 -9.99
CA ASP A 230 -5.35 -14.43 -11.03
C ASP A 230 -5.46 -13.02 -10.42
N ASP A 231 -4.56 -12.11 -10.81
CA ASP A 231 -4.56 -10.71 -10.37
C ASP A 231 -5.94 -10.03 -10.57
N GLY A 232 -6.61 -9.72 -9.46
CA GLY A 232 -7.90 -9.06 -9.40
C GLY A 232 -8.53 -9.02 -8.00
N SER A 233 -9.79 -8.59 -7.93
CA SER A 233 -10.48 -8.29 -6.67
C SER A 233 -10.76 -9.50 -5.75
N ALA A 234 -10.57 -10.73 -6.23
CA ALA A 234 -10.74 -11.92 -5.40
C ALA A 234 -9.75 -11.98 -4.22
N VAL A 235 -8.57 -11.39 -4.39
CA VAL A 235 -7.56 -11.27 -3.32
C VAL A 235 -8.05 -10.41 -2.16
N HIS A 236 -8.87 -9.38 -2.42
CA HIS A 236 -9.45 -8.55 -1.36
C HIS A 236 -10.40 -9.36 -0.48
N LEU A 237 -11.25 -10.21 -1.05
CA LEU A 237 -12.11 -11.11 -0.27
C LEU A 237 -11.24 -12.03 0.60
N PHE A 238 -10.20 -12.63 0.01
CA PHE A 238 -9.29 -13.47 0.77
C PHE A 238 -8.62 -12.69 1.92
N GLY A 239 -8.24 -11.44 1.71
CA GLY A 239 -7.75 -10.54 2.78
C GLY A 239 -8.68 -10.42 3.99
N LEU A 240 -10.00 -10.47 3.77
CA LEU A 240 -10.98 -10.37 4.86
C LEU A 240 -11.23 -11.69 5.61
N VAL A 241 -11.05 -12.84 4.94
CA VAL A 241 -11.50 -14.14 5.46
C VAL A 241 -10.40 -15.18 5.65
N ALA A 242 -9.17 -14.86 5.25
CA ALA A 242 -8.01 -15.74 5.36
C ALA A 242 -7.78 -16.21 6.80
N GLN A 243 -7.11 -17.35 6.90
CA GLN A 243 -6.77 -18.02 8.15
C GLN A 243 -5.25 -18.15 8.27
N PRO A 244 -4.70 -18.08 9.50
CA PRO A 244 -3.29 -18.32 9.73
C PRO A 244 -2.82 -19.67 9.16
N GLY A 245 -1.60 -19.69 8.61
CA GLY A 245 -0.98 -20.91 8.05
C GLY A 245 -1.37 -21.22 6.60
N GLN A 246 -2.23 -20.42 5.97
CA GLN A 246 -2.46 -20.51 4.54
C GLN A 246 -1.30 -19.92 3.74
N VAL A 247 -1.04 -20.48 2.55
CA VAL A 247 -0.01 -19.98 1.63
C VAL A 247 -0.69 -19.52 0.34
N ALA A 248 -0.45 -18.28 -0.06
CA ALA A 248 -1.12 -17.67 -1.21
C ALA A 248 -0.14 -17.17 -2.27
N ALA A 249 -0.58 -17.19 -3.53
CA ALA A 249 0.10 -16.52 -4.62
C ALA A 249 -0.89 -15.83 -5.56
N SER A 250 -0.42 -14.79 -6.27
CA SER A 250 -1.16 -14.13 -7.33
C SER A 250 -0.35 -14.14 -8.63
N ILE A 251 -0.96 -14.60 -9.72
CA ILE A 251 -0.39 -14.51 -11.07
C ILE A 251 -0.69 -13.12 -11.62
N GLN A 252 0.36 -12.37 -11.84
CA GLN A 252 0.28 -11.00 -12.34
C GLN A 252 -0.13 -10.99 -13.80
N ARG A 253 -0.97 -10.02 -14.20
CA ARG A 253 -1.38 -9.82 -15.60
C ARG A 253 -1.01 -8.44 -16.16
N ARG A 254 -0.37 -7.57 -15.37
CA ARG A 254 -0.02 -6.17 -15.71
C ARG A 254 1.36 -5.85 -15.16
N PHE A 255 2.21 -5.11 -15.88
CA PHE A 255 3.63 -4.96 -15.50
C PHE A 255 3.88 -4.32 -14.14
N ARG A 256 3.14 -3.27 -13.82
CA ARG A 256 3.24 -2.59 -12.53
C ARG A 256 1.85 -2.10 -12.17
N THR A 257 1.19 -2.80 -11.25
CA THR A 257 -0.03 -2.31 -10.64
C THR A 257 0.04 -2.51 -9.15
N GLY A 258 0.04 -1.39 -8.41
CA GLY A 258 -0.04 -1.38 -6.95
C GLY A 258 -1.19 -2.24 -6.39
N SER A 259 -2.17 -2.65 -7.20
CA SER A 259 -3.25 -3.55 -6.78
C SER A 259 -2.77 -4.90 -6.22
N VAL A 260 -1.67 -5.47 -6.72
CA VAL A 260 -1.13 -6.72 -6.14
C VAL A 260 -0.44 -6.42 -4.82
N ALA A 261 0.33 -5.32 -4.74
CA ALA A 261 0.99 -4.87 -3.52
C ALA A 261 -0.02 -4.53 -2.41
N VAL A 262 -1.15 -3.90 -2.76
CA VAL A 262 -2.29 -3.66 -1.87
C VAL A 262 -2.78 -5.00 -1.28
N GLY A 263 -2.96 -6.02 -2.12
CA GLY A 263 -3.34 -7.36 -1.68
C GLY A 263 -2.31 -8.00 -0.73
N GLN A 264 -1.02 -7.80 -0.99
CA GLN A 264 0.06 -8.27 -0.09
C GLN A 264 -0.02 -7.60 1.28
N ARG A 265 -0.16 -6.27 1.33
CA ARG A 265 -0.23 -5.51 2.58
C ARG A 265 -1.50 -5.81 3.35
N GLN A 266 -2.63 -5.96 2.66
CA GLN A 266 -3.90 -6.42 3.24
C GLN A 266 -3.77 -7.76 3.93
N LEU A 267 -3.28 -8.78 3.21
CA LEU A 267 -3.16 -10.14 3.76
C LEU A 267 -2.20 -10.21 4.94
N ARG A 268 -1.08 -9.48 4.88
CA ARG A 268 -0.15 -9.37 6.01
C ARG A 268 -0.81 -8.74 7.22
N ALA A 269 -1.52 -7.62 7.04
CA ALA A 269 -2.11 -6.86 8.16
C ALA A 269 -3.35 -7.54 8.78
N MET A 270 -4.13 -8.25 7.97
CA MET A 270 -5.42 -8.81 8.41
C MET A 270 -5.33 -10.28 8.84
N ALA A 271 -4.43 -11.06 8.24
CA ALA A 271 -4.38 -12.51 8.42
C ALA A 271 -2.97 -13.08 8.61
N GLU A 272 -1.93 -12.23 8.65
CA GLU A 272 -0.52 -12.65 8.73
C GLU A 272 -0.12 -13.62 7.60
N VAL A 273 -0.75 -13.47 6.43
CA VAL A 273 -0.48 -14.31 5.25
C VAL A 273 0.37 -13.54 4.24
N ASP A 274 1.45 -14.19 3.80
CA ASP A 274 2.27 -13.70 2.70
C ASP A 274 1.69 -14.10 1.34
N LEU A 275 1.35 -13.09 0.53
CA LEU A 275 0.97 -13.28 -0.87
C LEU A 275 2.21 -13.19 -1.76
N LYS A 276 2.60 -14.31 -2.35
CA LYS A 276 3.65 -14.36 -3.37
C LYS A 276 3.14 -13.82 -4.71
N VAL A 277 3.99 -13.14 -5.48
CA VAL A 277 3.63 -12.62 -6.79
C VAL A 277 4.34 -13.41 -7.86
N PHE A 278 3.60 -13.99 -8.80
CA PHE A 278 4.17 -14.64 -9.97
C PHE A 278 4.14 -13.66 -11.12
N ASP A 279 5.28 -13.01 -11.33
CA ASP A 279 5.45 -12.03 -12.39
C ASP A 279 6.04 -12.68 -13.66
N ALA A 280 5.16 -13.24 -14.49
CA ALA A 280 5.53 -13.88 -15.74
C ALA A 280 5.09 -13.07 -16.98
N VAL A 281 4.62 -11.82 -16.83
CA VAL A 281 4.00 -11.07 -17.94
C VAL A 281 5.07 -10.65 -18.95
N VAL A 282 5.02 -11.11 -20.20
CA VAL A 282 5.91 -10.62 -21.28
C VAL A 282 5.34 -9.42 -22.02
N ARG A 283 4.01 -9.37 -22.11
CA ARG A 283 3.30 -8.32 -22.83
C ARG A 283 2.00 -7.99 -22.12
N GLU A 284 1.78 -6.71 -21.88
CA GLU A 284 0.51 -6.19 -21.41
C GLU A 284 -0.27 -5.64 -22.61
N TRP A 285 -1.51 -6.11 -22.78
CA TRP A 285 -2.40 -5.64 -23.82
C TRP A 285 -3.40 -4.64 -23.23
N ARG A 286 -3.29 -3.38 -23.65
CA ARG A 286 -4.03 -2.24 -23.08
C ARG A 286 -5.10 -1.74 -24.04
N PRO A 287 -6.27 -1.28 -23.58
CA PRO A 287 -7.24 -0.63 -24.45
C PRO A 287 -6.61 0.58 -25.15
N ALA A 288 -6.66 0.61 -26.49
CA ALA A 288 -5.94 1.60 -27.31
C ALA A 288 -6.27 3.05 -26.92
N LYS A 289 -7.51 3.32 -26.52
CA LYS A 289 -8.00 4.66 -26.16
C LYS A 289 -7.46 5.22 -24.84
N LEU A 290 -6.90 4.38 -23.96
CA LEU A 290 -6.57 4.79 -22.58
C LEU A 290 -5.06 4.93 -22.35
N ASN A 291 -4.22 4.37 -23.23
CA ASN A 291 -2.75 4.38 -23.17
C ASN A 291 -2.12 4.13 -21.77
N ARG A 292 -2.82 3.41 -20.89
CA ARG A 292 -2.38 3.05 -19.53
C ARG A 292 -2.96 1.71 -19.10
N ALA A 293 -2.33 1.08 -18.10
CA ALA A 293 -2.83 -0.14 -17.50
C ALA A 293 -4.18 0.11 -16.80
N THR A 294 -5.16 -0.78 -16.97
CA THR A 294 -6.48 -0.65 -16.33
C THR A 294 -7.02 -1.99 -15.87
N SER A 295 -8.22 -1.99 -15.24
CA SER A 295 -8.97 -3.23 -14.97
C SER A 295 -9.33 -4.02 -16.24
N LYS A 296 -9.13 -3.44 -17.43
CA LYS A 296 -9.41 -4.05 -18.73
C LYS A 296 -8.15 -4.60 -19.41
N SER A 297 -6.95 -4.37 -18.87
CA SER A 297 -5.69 -4.86 -19.47
C SER A 297 -5.55 -6.38 -19.36
N HIS A 298 -5.04 -7.01 -20.41
CA HIS A 298 -4.74 -8.44 -20.45
C HIS A 298 -3.23 -8.70 -20.34
N GLY A 299 -2.86 -9.84 -19.77
CA GLY A 299 -1.47 -10.28 -19.66
C GLY A 299 -1.18 -11.47 -20.55
N GLU A 300 -0.19 -11.34 -21.43
CA GLU A 300 0.47 -12.47 -22.10
C GLU A 300 1.65 -12.90 -21.22
N LEU A 301 1.72 -14.19 -20.89
CA LEU A 301 2.72 -14.73 -19.95
C LEU A 301 3.83 -15.49 -20.68
N ASP A 302 5.03 -15.49 -20.09
CA ASP A 302 6.10 -16.42 -20.44
C ASP A 302 5.87 -17.76 -19.71
N PRO A 303 5.66 -18.88 -20.45
CA PRO A 303 5.39 -20.17 -19.84
C PRO A 303 6.52 -20.64 -18.93
N LYS A 304 7.78 -20.43 -19.33
CA LYS A 304 8.95 -20.90 -18.58
C LYS A 304 9.02 -20.23 -17.22
N HIS A 305 8.87 -18.91 -17.16
CA HIS A 305 8.90 -18.16 -15.90
C HIS A 305 7.67 -18.47 -15.03
N LEU A 306 6.50 -18.69 -15.64
CA LEU A 306 5.32 -19.15 -14.92
C LEU A 306 5.56 -20.51 -14.26
N PHE A 307 6.11 -21.50 -14.99
CA PHE A 307 6.40 -22.82 -14.44
C PHE A 307 7.47 -22.79 -13.35
N GLU A 308 8.53 -21.98 -13.50
CA GLU A 308 9.53 -21.77 -12.46
C GLU A 308 8.88 -21.25 -11.15
N ALA A 309 7.99 -20.27 -11.26
CA ALA A 309 7.26 -19.71 -10.13
C ALA A 309 6.30 -20.74 -9.48
N LEU A 310 5.55 -21.49 -10.30
CA LEU A 310 4.65 -22.54 -9.82
C LEU A 310 5.42 -23.67 -9.11
N ARG A 311 6.60 -24.05 -9.59
CA ARG A 311 7.46 -25.04 -8.93
C ARG A 311 7.97 -24.53 -7.59
N GLY A 312 8.47 -23.29 -7.53
CA GLY A 312 8.90 -22.65 -6.28
C GLY A 312 7.77 -22.51 -5.24
N PHE A 313 6.51 -22.59 -5.67
CA PHE A 313 5.33 -22.61 -4.82
C PHE A 313 4.88 -24.03 -4.39
N GLY A 314 5.45 -25.08 -4.97
CA GLY A 314 4.98 -26.45 -4.81
C GLY A 314 3.63 -26.71 -5.49
N ALA A 315 3.35 -26.00 -6.58
CA ALA A 315 2.19 -26.17 -7.45
C ALA A 315 2.48 -26.92 -8.77
N ALA A 316 3.76 -27.09 -9.11
CA ALA A 316 4.24 -27.86 -10.26
C ALA A 316 5.13 -29.02 -9.79
N LEU A 317 5.29 -30.05 -10.62
CA LEU A 317 6.22 -31.16 -10.38
C LEU A 317 7.67 -30.73 -10.69
N GLU A 318 8.65 -31.45 -10.15
CA GLU A 318 10.08 -31.13 -10.35
C GLU A 318 10.52 -31.29 -11.82
N ASP A 319 9.91 -32.22 -12.55
CA ASP A 319 10.14 -32.57 -13.95
C ASP A 319 9.32 -31.74 -14.96
N ASP A 320 8.49 -30.79 -14.49
CA ASP A 320 7.71 -29.90 -15.35
C ASP A 320 8.56 -28.88 -16.16
N THR A 321 9.88 -29.04 -16.24
CA THR A 321 10.76 -28.17 -17.05
C THR A 321 10.43 -28.18 -18.54
N HIS A 322 9.74 -29.23 -19.00
CA HIS A 322 9.29 -29.40 -20.39
C HIS A 322 7.76 -29.46 -20.52
N ALA A 323 7.00 -29.18 -19.46
CA ALA A 323 5.56 -29.07 -19.57
C ALA A 323 5.20 -27.97 -20.58
N SER A 324 4.26 -28.22 -21.49
CA SER A 324 3.72 -27.20 -22.36
C SER A 324 2.34 -26.79 -21.85
N LEU A 325 2.13 -25.48 -21.72
CA LEU A 325 0.77 -24.94 -21.73
C LEU A 325 0.40 -24.80 -23.21
N ASP A 326 -0.78 -25.28 -23.58
CA ASP A 326 -1.35 -25.06 -24.91
C ASP A 326 -1.84 -23.60 -25.03
N LEU A 327 -0.89 -22.66 -25.00
CA LEU A 327 -1.16 -21.24 -25.12
C LEU A 327 -1.26 -20.86 -26.60
N PRO A 328 -2.17 -19.93 -26.96
CA PRO A 328 -2.21 -19.40 -28.31
C PRO A 328 -0.86 -18.74 -28.66
N SER A 329 -0.41 -18.91 -29.90
CA SER A 329 0.84 -18.27 -30.34
C SER A 329 0.77 -16.75 -30.20
N SER A 330 1.90 -16.09 -29.92
CA SER A 330 1.95 -14.62 -29.84
C SER A 330 1.44 -13.93 -31.11
N LYS A 331 1.55 -14.55 -32.29
CA LYS A 331 0.98 -14.04 -33.54
C LYS A 331 -0.55 -14.07 -33.52
N SER A 332 -1.15 -15.18 -33.07
CA SER A 332 -2.60 -15.32 -32.93
C SER A 332 -3.16 -14.36 -31.89
N ILE A 333 -2.51 -14.27 -30.72
CA ILE A 333 -2.84 -13.29 -29.68
C ILE A 333 -2.81 -11.87 -30.25
N ALA A 334 -1.75 -11.52 -30.97
CA ALA A 334 -1.61 -10.17 -31.51
C ALA A 334 -2.68 -9.82 -32.54
N HIS A 335 -3.08 -10.79 -33.36
CA HIS A 335 -4.17 -10.61 -34.31
C HIS A 335 -5.51 -10.35 -33.59
N ASP A 336 -5.86 -11.21 -32.63
CA ASP A 336 -7.10 -11.12 -31.86
C ASP A 336 -7.18 -9.85 -31.00
N MET A 337 -6.13 -9.52 -30.26
CA MET A 337 -6.15 -8.35 -29.38
C MET A 337 -6.22 -7.04 -30.17
N LYS A 338 -5.51 -6.93 -31.29
CA LYS A 338 -5.58 -5.73 -32.15
C LYS A 338 -6.95 -5.56 -32.79
N SER A 339 -7.59 -6.64 -33.25
CA SER A 339 -8.94 -6.57 -33.83
C SER A 339 -9.98 -6.10 -32.82
N HIS A 340 -9.76 -6.36 -31.52
CA HIS A 340 -10.59 -5.89 -30.41
C HIS A 340 -10.15 -4.54 -29.82
N GLY A 341 -9.25 -3.82 -30.47
CA GLY A 341 -8.86 -2.45 -30.08
C GLY A 341 -7.89 -2.37 -28.90
N TYR A 342 -7.01 -3.37 -28.76
CA TYR A 342 -5.92 -3.37 -27.78
C TYR A 342 -4.56 -3.15 -28.44
N LEU A 343 -3.67 -2.47 -27.71
CA LEU A 343 -2.29 -2.24 -28.12
C LEU A 343 -1.32 -2.99 -27.20
N PRO A 344 -0.27 -3.59 -27.76
CA PRO A 344 0.74 -4.29 -26.98
C PRO A 344 1.70 -3.31 -26.33
N VAL A 345 2.03 -3.56 -25.07
CA VAL A 345 3.20 -3.00 -24.39
C VAL A 345 4.08 -4.17 -24.04
N ASN A 346 5.30 -4.21 -24.58
CA ASN A 346 6.28 -5.27 -24.25
C ASN A 346 6.97 -4.92 -22.94
N ARG A 347 7.42 -5.94 -22.19
CA ARG A 347 8.25 -5.71 -21.01
C ARG A 347 9.59 -5.09 -21.44
N SER A 348 9.98 -3.99 -20.79
CA SER A 348 11.26 -3.30 -21.01
C SER A 348 12.43 -3.96 -20.27
N GLU A 349 12.17 -4.60 -19.13
CA GLU A 349 13.15 -5.31 -18.31
C GLU A 349 13.09 -6.85 -18.55
N PRO A 350 14.18 -7.61 -18.35
CA PRO A 350 14.14 -9.07 -18.42
C PRO A 350 13.24 -9.68 -17.34
N LEU A 351 12.52 -10.77 -17.68
CA LEU A 351 11.63 -11.51 -16.78
C LEU A 351 12.34 -12.07 -15.53
N ARG A 352 13.64 -12.33 -15.64
CA ARG A 352 14.50 -12.80 -14.55
C ARG A 352 15.38 -11.66 -14.06
N LYS A 353 15.00 -11.03 -12.95
CA LYS A 353 15.95 -10.31 -12.11
C LYS A 353 16.80 -11.37 -11.38
N PRO A 354 18.12 -11.19 -11.21
CA PRO A 354 18.89 -12.05 -10.31
C PRO A 354 18.16 -12.14 -8.96
N ALA A 355 18.12 -13.33 -8.34
CA ALA A 355 17.41 -13.53 -7.08
C ALA A 355 17.84 -12.47 -6.06
N ALA A 356 16.87 -11.84 -5.39
CA ALA A 356 17.17 -10.96 -4.27
C ALA A 356 17.78 -11.80 -3.14
N LEU A 357 18.80 -11.29 -2.45
CA LEU A 357 19.38 -11.98 -1.31
C LEU A 357 18.49 -11.88 -0.06
N ALA A 358 17.67 -10.85 0.02
CA ALA A 358 16.70 -10.61 1.08
C ALA A 358 15.49 -9.82 0.56
N HIS A 359 14.36 -9.99 1.24
CA HIS A 359 13.18 -9.14 1.10
C HIS A 359 12.98 -8.41 2.44
N TYR A 360 12.89 -7.08 2.40
CA TYR A 360 12.81 -6.23 3.58
C TYR A 360 11.69 -5.20 3.40
N TRP A 361 10.58 -5.36 4.11
CA TRP A 361 9.37 -4.51 3.98
C TRP A 361 8.95 -4.24 2.52
N GLY A 362 8.93 -5.27 1.68
CA GLY A 362 8.57 -5.14 0.26
C GLY A 362 9.71 -4.65 -0.65
N VAL A 363 10.84 -4.25 -0.11
CA VAL A 363 12.08 -3.97 -0.87
C VAL A 363 12.75 -5.29 -1.23
N GLU A 364 12.99 -5.51 -2.51
CA GLU A 364 13.88 -6.55 -3.01
C GLU A 364 15.33 -6.06 -2.95
N VAL A 365 16.14 -6.68 -2.10
CA VAL A 365 17.54 -6.29 -1.89
C VAL A 365 18.46 -7.20 -2.73
N PRO A 366 19.15 -6.66 -3.76
CA PRO A 366 20.07 -7.44 -4.57
C PRO A 366 21.36 -7.77 -3.83
N ALA A 367 22.14 -8.70 -4.37
CA ALA A 367 23.49 -8.95 -3.88
C ALA A 367 24.38 -7.70 -4.02
N GLY A 368 25.16 -7.42 -2.98
CA GLY A 368 26.14 -6.33 -2.98
C GLY A 368 27.18 -6.53 -1.89
N ALA A 369 28.40 -6.05 -2.14
CA ALA A 369 29.53 -6.19 -1.22
C ALA A 369 29.28 -5.54 0.17
N HIS A 370 28.37 -4.57 0.23
CA HIS A 370 27.96 -3.88 1.46
C HIS A 370 27.12 -4.74 2.44
N LEU A 371 26.64 -5.91 2.00
CA LEU A 371 25.75 -6.79 2.77
C LEU A 371 26.49 -8.04 3.28
N ASP A 372 26.97 -7.98 4.52
CA ASP A 372 27.50 -9.15 5.20
C ASP A 372 26.38 -10.13 5.65
N ARG A 373 26.79 -11.29 6.19
CA ARG A 373 25.86 -12.33 6.67
C ARG A 373 24.93 -11.85 7.79
N LYS A 374 25.38 -10.93 8.65
CA LYS A 374 24.61 -10.40 9.78
C LYS A 374 23.54 -9.42 9.29
N LYS A 375 23.91 -8.50 8.39
CA LYS A 375 22.99 -7.56 7.72
C LYS A 375 21.91 -8.31 6.93
N LEU A 376 22.30 -9.33 6.16
CA LEU A 376 21.33 -10.17 5.44
C LEU A 376 20.34 -10.88 6.36
N ARG A 377 20.81 -11.39 7.52
CA ARG A 377 19.92 -11.97 8.53
C ARG A 377 18.98 -10.91 9.10
N SER A 378 19.51 -9.74 9.47
CA SER A 378 18.72 -8.62 10.00
C SER A 378 17.64 -8.15 9.02
N LEU A 379 17.95 -8.09 7.72
CA LEU A 379 16.98 -7.78 6.67
C LEU A 379 15.88 -8.84 6.56
N ARG A 380 16.25 -10.12 6.56
CA ARG A 380 15.27 -11.23 6.47
C ARG A 380 14.34 -11.29 7.68
N ASP A 381 14.88 -10.99 8.86
CA ASP A 381 14.14 -11.04 10.11
C ASP A 381 13.39 -9.71 10.40
N GLY A 382 13.57 -8.67 9.56
CA GLY A 382 12.89 -7.38 9.70
C GLY A 382 13.49 -6.45 10.78
N PHE A 383 14.75 -6.67 11.17
CA PHE A 383 15.44 -5.93 12.24
C PHE A 383 16.44 -4.86 11.77
N TYR A 384 16.77 -4.82 10.48
CA TYR A 384 17.71 -3.84 9.90
C TYR A 384 17.14 -2.41 10.00
N GLU A 385 17.78 -1.46 10.69
CA GLU A 385 17.23 -0.09 10.90
C GLU A 385 15.76 -0.06 11.31
N ARG A 386 15.36 -1.05 12.12
CA ARG A 386 13.95 -1.23 12.49
C ARG A 386 13.38 -0.04 13.23
N GLN A 387 14.20 0.72 13.94
CA GLN A 387 13.72 1.88 14.70
C GLN A 387 13.35 3.03 13.75
N GLU A 388 14.22 3.40 12.81
CA GLU A 388 13.92 4.38 11.76
C GLU A 388 12.70 3.99 10.95
N VAL A 389 12.65 2.76 10.44
CA VAL A 389 11.52 2.30 9.61
C VAL A 389 10.20 2.34 10.38
N ARG A 390 10.19 1.94 11.67
CA ARG A 390 8.97 1.99 12.49
C ARG A 390 8.53 3.42 12.78
N SER A 391 9.47 4.32 13.08
CA SER A 391 9.19 5.74 13.29
C SER A 391 8.67 6.41 12.03
N ALA A 392 9.27 6.10 10.88
CA ALA A 392 8.81 6.52 9.57
C ALA A 392 7.38 6.02 9.29
N PHE A 393 7.09 4.73 9.47
CA PHE A 393 5.74 4.18 9.23
C PHE A 393 4.67 4.77 10.16
N GLY A 394 5.03 5.21 11.37
CA GLY A 394 4.11 5.84 12.30
C GLY A 394 3.66 7.25 11.88
N HIS A 395 4.44 7.94 11.04
CA HIS A 395 4.26 9.38 10.82
C HIS A 395 4.30 9.85 9.37
N ILE A 396 5.05 9.19 8.48
CA ILE A 396 5.16 9.56 7.07
C ILE A 396 3.91 9.08 6.32
N ARG A 397 3.37 9.98 5.49
CA ARG A 397 2.13 9.82 4.73
C ARG A 397 2.44 9.85 3.23
N ASN A 398 1.51 9.39 2.41
CA ASN A 398 1.67 9.40 0.95
C ASN A 398 1.77 10.80 0.34
N SER A 399 1.15 11.82 0.94
CA SER A 399 1.29 13.21 0.49
C SER A 399 2.67 13.81 0.78
N ASP A 400 3.54 13.10 1.52
CA ASP A 400 4.83 13.65 1.91
C ASP A 400 5.84 13.61 0.76
N ARG A 401 6.66 14.67 0.72
CA ARG A 401 7.87 14.74 -0.11
C ARG A 401 9.04 14.49 0.83
N LEU A 402 9.56 13.27 0.78
CA LEU A 402 10.54 12.74 1.73
C LEU A 402 11.96 13.13 1.32
N LEU A 403 12.63 13.92 2.16
CA LEU A 403 14.07 14.13 2.09
C LEU A 403 14.77 13.10 2.97
N GLU A 404 15.68 12.32 2.39
CA GLU A 404 16.52 11.35 3.11
C GLU A 404 17.98 11.82 3.07
N LEU A 405 18.60 11.98 4.24
CA LEU A 405 20.00 12.36 4.38
C LEU A 405 20.78 11.19 4.97
N GLY A 406 21.80 10.73 4.24
CA GLY A 406 22.58 9.54 4.58
C GLY A 406 21.89 8.25 4.16
N ALA A 407 21.50 8.18 2.88
CA ALA A 407 20.71 7.07 2.37
C ALA A 407 21.43 5.71 2.40
N GLY A 408 22.76 5.69 2.43
CA GLY A 408 23.57 4.49 2.35
C GLY A 408 23.19 3.63 1.14
N SER A 409 22.70 2.42 1.42
CA SER A 409 22.23 1.49 0.36
C SER A 409 20.87 1.84 -0.24
N GLY A 410 20.16 2.82 0.31
CA GLY A 410 18.81 3.22 -0.08
C GLY A 410 17.70 2.30 0.43
N ILE A 411 18.02 1.33 1.29
CA ILE A 411 17.06 0.31 1.76
C ILE A 411 15.95 0.92 2.62
N VAL A 412 16.30 1.81 3.56
CA VAL A 412 15.34 2.43 4.49
C VAL A 412 14.39 3.35 3.72
N GLY A 413 14.92 4.32 2.96
CA GLY A 413 14.12 5.18 2.08
C GLY A 413 13.25 4.41 1.09
N SER A 414 13.74 3.31 0.51
CA SER A 414 12.92 2.44 -0.36
C SER A 414 11.78 1.78 0.39
N ALA A 415 12.02 1.29 1.61
CA ALA A 415 10.98 0.68 2.44
C ALA A 415 9.91 1.71 2.80
N VAL A 416 10.31 2.93 3.19
CA VAL A 416 9.37 4.02 3.47
C VAL A 416 8.60 4.41 2.21
N ALA A 417 9.27 4.62 1.09
CA ALA A 417 8.62 5.01 -0.16
C ALA A 417 7.60 3.98 -0.66
N LEU A 418 7.88 2.68 -0.53
CA LEU A 418 6.96 1.63 -0.98
C LEU A 418 5.76 1.41 -0.05
N ASN A 419 5.94 1.58 1.27
CA ASN A 419 4.89 1.29 2.25
C ASN A 419 4.05 2.51 2.64
N CYS A 420 4.66 3.70 2.71
CA CYS A 420 3.96 4.96 2.94
C CYS A 420 3.44 5.60 1.64
N ASP A 421 3.90 5.11 0.47
CA ASP A 421 3.52 5.60 -0.86
C ASP A 421 3.75 7.10 -1.07
N VAL A 422 4.90 7.60 -0.60
CA VAL A 422 5.28 9.02 -0.66
C VAL A 422 5.21 9.59 -2.08
N ASP A 423 4.87 10.89 -2.18
CA ASP A 423 4.77 11.64 -3.45
C ASP A 423 6.11 11.65 -4.18
N ALA A 424 7.18 11.93 -3.43
CA ALA A 424 8.55 11.87 -3.94
C ALA A 424 9.55 11.54 -2.83
N LEU A 425 10.65 10.88 -3.21
CA LEU A 425 11.83 10.63 -2.38
C LEU A 425 13.04 11.30 -3.02
N LEU A 426 13.70 12.19 -2.28
CA LEU A 426 15.01 12.73 -2.64
C LEU A 426 16.02 12.32 -1.58
N SER A 427 17.01 11.55 -1.98
CA SER A 427 18.04 10.99 -1.11
C SER A 427 19.40 11.61 -1.39
N PHE A 428 20.16 11.89 -0.35
CA PHE A 428 21.56 12.31 -0.43
C PHE A 428 22.47 11.28 0.25
N GLU A 429 23.57 10.96 -0.43
CA GLU A 429 24.61 10.06 0.07
C GLU A 429 25.98 10.64 -0.24
N ALA A 430 26.87 10.67 0.75
CA ALA A 430 28.20 11.26 0.62
C ALA A 430 29.24 10.24 0.10
N ASN A 431 29.09 8.96 0.43
CA ASN A 431 29.94 7.89 -0.07
C ASN A 431 29.61 7.58 -1.53
N SER A 432 30.51 7.98 -2.43
CA SER A 432 30.36 7.80 -3.88
C SER A 432 30.13 6.34 -4.30
N ASN A 433 30.61 5.36 -3.52
CA ASN A 433 30.43 3.93 -3.80
C ASN A 433 29.01 3.44 -3.54
N MET A 434 28.26 4.10 -2.66
CA MET A 434 26.92 3.70 -2.27
C MET A 434 25.84 4.27 -3.20
N VAL A 435 26.12 5.40 -3.88
CA VAL A 435 25.19 6.02 -4.83
C VAL A 435 24.79 5.07 -5.98
N PRO A 436 25.71 4.36 -6.67
CA PRO A 436 25.32 3.36 -7.67
C PRO A 436 24.57 2.16 -7.09
N VAL A 437 24.81 1.79 -5.83
CA VAL A 437 24.11 0.71 -5.14
C VAL A 437 22.65 1.08 -4.91
N ALA A 438 22.39 2.26 -4.35
CA ALA A 438 21.05 2.77 -4.12
C ALA A 438 20.29 2.99 -5.44
N ARG A 439 20.92 3.54 -6.49
CA ARG A 439 20.29 3.64 -7.83
C ARG A 439 19.83 2.29 -8.36
N LYS A 440 20.67 1.26 -8.26
CA LYS A 440 20.31 -0.11 -8.66
C LYS A 440 19.17 -0.66 -7.81
N LEU A 441 19.14 -0.36 -6.52
CA LEU A 441 18.05 -0.74 -5.63
C LEU A 441 16.73 -0.06 -6.03
N TYR A 442 16.74 1.25 -6.31
CA TYR A 442 15.56 2.01 -6.74
C TYR A 442 15.01 1.48 -8.07
N ALA A 443 15.88 1.26 -9.06
CA ALA A 443 15.51 0.64 -10.34
C ALA A 443 14.91 -0.75 -10.14
N ARG A 444 15.55 -1.58 -9.32
CA ARG A 444 15.06 -2.93 -9.01
C ARG A 444 13.64 -2.90 -8.45
N ASN A 445 13.37 -1.95 -7.57
CA ASN A 445 12.09 -1.80 -6.86
C ASN A 445 11.09 -0.88 -7.57
N GLY A 446 11.40 -0.44 -8.80
CA GLY A 446 10.50 0.36 -9.63
C GLY A 446 10.23 1.77 -9.11
N LEU A 447 11.16 2.33 -8.34
CA LEU A 447 11.04 3.65 -7.71
C LEU A 447 11.54 4.81 -8.59
N GLU A 448 12.13 4.54 -9.77
CA GLU A 448 12.81 5.53 -10.62
C GLU A 448 11.96 6.73 -11.05
N GLU A 449 10.63 6.59 -11.08
CA GLU A 449 9.73 7.70 -11.45
C GLU A 449 9.52 8.71 -10.30
N ARG A 450 9.84 8.34 -9.05
CA ARG A 450 9.58 9.19 -7.86
C ARG A 450 10.71 9.24 -6.84
N ALA A 451 11.76 8.43 -7.00
CA ALA A 451 12.92 8.40 -6.12
C ALA A 451 14.19 8.81 -6.88
N GLU A 452 14.89 9.79 -6.34
CA GLU A 452 16.18 10.26 -6.84
C GLU A 452 17.23 10.13 -5.75
N ILE A 453 18.45 9.70 -6.11
CA ILE A 453 19.61 9.79 -5.21
C ILE A 453 20.73 10.64 -5.83
N ARG A 454 21.19 11.64 -5.05
CA ARG A 454 22.26 12.57 -5.39
C ARG A 454 23.50 12.26 -4.55
N HIS A 455 24.67 12.33 -5.19
CA HIS A 455 25.95 12.28 -4.49
C HIS A 455 26.24 13.66 -3.92
N GLY A 456 26.38 13.78 -2.60
CA GLY A 456 26.75 15.05 -1.98
C GLY A 456 26.49 15.11 -0.48
N ILE A 457 27.13 16.10 0.16
CA ILE A 457 26.91 16.46 1.57
C ILE A 457 25.95 17.62 1.63
N VAL A 458 24.88 17.49 2.43
CA VAL A 458 23.94 18.59 2.65
C VAL A 458 24.43 19.47 3.79
N VAL A 459 24.54 20.77 3.53
CA VAL A 459 25.01 21.76 4.52
C VAL A 459 23.94 22.83 4.73
N ALA A 460 23.80 23.32 5.96
CA ALA A 460 22.71 24.24 6.32
C ALA A 460 22.84 25.63 5.67
N GLY A 461 24.06 26.14 5.51
CA GLY A 461 24.31 27.53 5.08
C GLY A 461 24.04 27.81 3.61
N SER A 462 23.74 29.07 3.29
CA SER A 462 23.68 29.57 1.91
C SER A 462 25.06 29.60 1.23
N ASP A 463 26.12 29.78 2.03
CA ASP A 463 27.52 29.83 1.58
C ASP A 463 28.18 28.45 1.74
N ALA A 464 27.51 27.42 1.23
CA ALA A 464 28.03 26.06 1.19
C ALA A 464 29.38 26.01 0.45
N PRO A 465 30.48 25.47 1.04
CA PRO A 465 31.73 25.31 0.31
C PRO A 465 31.51 24.38 -0.87
N ALA A 466 32.15 24.60 -2.02
CA ALA A 466 31.88 23.79 -3.22
C ALA A 466 32.01 22.27 -2.97
N GLU A 467 32.99 21.88 -2.15
CA GLU A 467 33.25 20.50 -1.76
C GLU A 467 33.73 20.41 -0.30
N MET A 468 33.56 19.25 0.34
CA MET A 468 34.06 18.95 1.69
C MET A 468 34.75 17.59 1.73
N ALA A 469 35.65 17.42 2.69
CA ALA A 469 36.29 16.13 2.94
C ALA A 469 35.34 15.17 3.66
N PHE A 470 35.31 13.93 3.22
CA PHE A 470 34.50 12.85 3.76
C PHE A 470 35.37 11.61 4.00
N ALA A 471 35.33 11.05 5.19
CA ALA A 471 36.06 9.84 5.56
C ALA A 471 35.16 8.61 5.39
N VAL A 472 35.57 7.69 4.53
CA VAL A 472 34.87 6.46 4.18
C VAL A 472 35.46 5.27 4.94
N ALA A 473 34.64 4.56 5.71
CA ALA A 473 35.00 3.33 6.38
C ALA A 473 35.12 2.14 5.40
N GLU A 474 35.92 1.12 5.75
CA GLU A 474 36.16 -0.05 4.90
C GLU A 474 34.88 -0.88 4.64
N ASP A 475 34.01 -1.02 5.65
CA ASP A 475 32.69 -1.67 5.55
C ASP A 475 31.54 -0.69 5.29
N TYR A 476 31.91 0.57 5.00
CA TYR A 476 31.07 1.73 4.76
C TYR A 476 30.27 2.26 5.97
N LEU A 477 30.24 1.55 7.11
CA LEU A 477 29.52 1.96 8.32
C LEU A 477 30.30 3.03 9.10
N GLY A 478 29.60 4.02 9.68
CA GLY A 478 30.27 5.09 10.43
C GLY A 478 31.10 6.03 9.55
N SER A 479 30.84 6.09 8.24
CA SER A 479 31.48 7.07 7.35
C SER A 479 30.99 8.47 7.69
N MET A 480 31.87 9.48 7.62
CA MET A 480 31.62 10.76 8.28
C MET A 480 32.29 11.95 7.59
N VAL A 481 31.69 13.13 7.71
CA VAL A 481 32.30 14.40 7.28
C VAL A 481 33.52 14.72 8.15
N VAL A 482 34.57 15.23 7.51
CA VAL A 482 35.79 15.70 8.16
C VAL A 482 35.81 17.23 8.10
N ASP A 483 35.91 17.87 9.25
CA ASP A 483 35.95 19.32 9.40
C ASP A 483 36.83 19.75 10.59
N ASP A 484 36.90 21.05 10.87
CA ASP A 484 37.71 21.63 11.95
C ASP A 484 37.32 21.09 13.35
N GLY A 485 36.11 20.57 13.50
CA GLY A 485 35.61 19.96 14.73
C GLY A 485 35.81 18.45 14.79
N ARG A 486 36.14 17.78 13.69
CA ARG A 486 36.16 16.31 13.61
C ARG A 486 37.17 15.78 12.58
N ALA A 487 38.25 15.18 13.09
CA ALA A 487 39.27 14.53 12.27
C ALA A 487 38.86 13.11 11.82
N ALA A 488 39.42 12.65 10.70
CA ALA A 488 39.24 11.29 10.22
C ALA A 488 39.86 10.25 11.15
N ILE A 489 39.18 9.12 11.32
CA ILE A 489 39.69 7.98 12.09
C ILE A 489 40.78 7.26 11.27
N PRO A 490 41.92 6.86 11.88
CA PRO A 490 42.97 6.13 11.18
C PRO A 490 42.44 4.89 10.45
N GLY A 491 42.82 4.73 9.18
CA GLY A 491 42.37 3.63 8.32
C GLY A 491 41.17 3.95 7.41
N MET A 492 40.49 5.09 7.62
CA MET A 492 39.46 5.55 6.69
C MET A 492 40.07 6.19 5.45
N ARG A 493 39.41 6.00 4.30
CA ARG A 493 39.80 6.64 3.04
C ARG A 493 39.13 8.00 2.92
N LEU A 494 39.91 9.04 2.65
CA LEU A 494 39.37 10.38 2.40
C LEU A 494 38.87 10.51 0.96
N GLU A 495 37.68 11.08 0.81
CA GLU A 495 37.09 11.54 -0.45
C GLU A 495 36.79 13.03 -0.36
N THR A 496 36.88 13.72 -1.50
CA THR A 496 36.31 15.07 -1.65
C THR A 496 34.93 14.92 -2.27
N VAL A 497 33.91 15.47 -1.61
CA VAL A 497 32.50 15.28 -1.95
C VAL A 497 31.84 16.63 -2.20
N PRO A 498 31.08 16.80 -3.30
CA PRO A 498 30.36 18.05 -3.55
C PRO A 498 29.36 18.33 -2.44
N THR A 499 29.18 19.60 -2.09
CA THR A 499 28.13 19.99 -1.15
C THR A 499 26.91 20.56 -1.85
N VAL A 500 25.77 20.48 -1.16
CA VAL A 500 24.53 21.11 -1.58
C VAL A 500 23.94 21.87 -0.41
N SER A 501 23.53 23.12 -0.64
CA SER A 501 22.87 23.93 0.37
C SER A 501 21.47 23.38 0.68
N PHE A 502 21.17 23.26 1.97
CA PHE A 502 19.87 22.82 2.47
C PHE A 502 18.75 23.76 2.02
N SER A 503 18.95 25.08 2.03
CA SER A 503 17.93 26.04 1.59
C SER A 503 17.56 25.85 0.12
N ARG A 504 18.55 25.57 -0.74
CA ARG A 504 18.32 25.25 -2.16
C ARG A 504 17.49 23.98 -2.34
N ILE A 505 17.72 22.96 -1.52
CA ILE A 505 16.89 21.74 -1.53
C ILE A 505 15.45 22.08 -1.14
N VAL A 506 15.25 22.91 -0.11
CA VAL A 506 13.91 23.34 0.31
C VAL A 506 13.19 24.08 -0.82
N GLU A 507 13.89 24.98 -1.53
CA GLU A 507 13.33 25.73 -2.66
C GLU A 507 12.95 24.84 -3.85
N GLU A 508 13.85 23.95 -4.26
CA GLU A 508 13.70 23.10 -5.45
C GLU A 508 12.77 21.90 -5.21
N PHE A 509 12.99 21.18 -4.10
CA PHE A 509 12.31 19.92 -3.82
C PHE A 509 11.07 20.09 -2.94
N ARG A 510 11.00 21.14 -2.10
CA ARG A 510 9.88 21.43 -1.19
C ARG A 510 9.51 20.23 -0.31
N PRO A 511 10.44 19.72 0.53
CA PRO A 511 10.18 18.56 1.35
C PRO A 511 9.20 18.87 2.49
N THR A 512 8.48 17.85 2.93
CA THR A 512 7.54 17.93 4.07
C THR A 512 7.87 16.92 5.18
N ALA A 513 8.72 15.93 4.89
CA ALA A 513 9.22 14.94 5.82
C ALA A 513 10.74 14.79 5.69
N LEU A 514 11.43 14.62 6.82
CA LEU A 514 12.87 14.37 6.89
C LEU A 514 13.13 13.00 7.52
N LEU A 515 13.96 12.20 6.87
CA LEU A 515 14.64 11.04 7.44
C LEU A 515 16.14 11.33 7.43
N MET A 516 16.80 11.27 8.59
CA MET A 516 18.20 11.68 8.70
C MET A 516 19.00 10.75 9.60
N ASP A 517 20.04 10.17 9.02
CA ASP A 517 21.12 9.43 9.68
C ASP A 517 22.42 9.80 8.96
N ILE A 518 23.18 10.73 9.50
CA ILE A 518 24.42 11.24 8.87
C ILE A 518 25.61 11.16 9.82
N GLU A 519 25.58 10.17 10.70
CA GLU A 519 26.71 9.71 11.52
C GLU A 519 27.42 10.86 12.26
N GLY A 520 26.66 11.80 12.83
CA GLY A 520 27.16 12.93 13.62
C GLY A 520 27.02 14.31 12.97
N GLY A 521 26.73 14.37 11.66
CA GLY A 521 26.45 15.63 10.97
C GLY A 521 25.14 16.31 11.40
N GLU A 522 24.31 15.62 12.20
CA GLU A 522 22.98 16.09 12.59
C GLU A 522 23.05 17.38 13.39
N LEU A 523 24.06 17.52 14.26
CA LEU A 523 24.19 18.70 15.12
C LEU A 523 24.34 19.99 14.30
N THR A 524 25.34 20.01 13.41
CA THR A 524 25.64 21.18 12.59
C THR A 524 24.47 21.51 11.67
N LEU A 525 23.82 20.50 11.08
CA LEU A 525 22.67 20.74 10.21
C LEU A 525 21.46 21.28 11.00
N LEU A 526 21.05 20.59 12.05
CA LEU A 526 19.82 20.94 12.81
C LEU A 526 19.90 22.32 13.46
N GLU A 527 21.08 22.75 13.90
CA GLU A 527 21.23 24.07 14.54
C GLU A 527 21.14 25.24 13.58
N ASN A 528 21.47 25.03 12.31
CA ASN A 528 21.68 26.10 11.34
C ASN A 528 20.64 26.07 10.21
N ALA A 529 19.94 24.95 9.99
CA ALA A 529 18.92 24.81 8.95
C ALA A 529 17.56 25.36 9.40
N ASP A 530 16.81 25.94 8.46
CA ASP A 530 15.40 26.25 8.68
C ASP A 530 14.53 25.00 8.47
N LEU A 531 14.06 24.42 9.58
CA LEU A 531 13.24 23.20 9.59
C LEU A 531 11.73 23.50 9.52
N SER A 532 11.33 24.75 9.25
CA SER A 532 9.92 25.17 9.22
C SER A 532 9.07 24.41 8.21
N CYS A 533 9.67 23.94 7.12
CA CYS A 533 9.00 23.17 6.07
C CYS A 533 8.57 21.75 6.50
N PHE A 534 9.19 21.17 7.54
CA PHE A 534 8.92 19.80 7.93
C PHE A 534 7.74 19.68 8.89
N ARG A 535 6.82 18.78 8.54
CA ARG A 535 5.78 18.26 9.44
C ARG A 535 6.32 17.15 10.32
N VAL A 536 7.25 16.34 9.81
CA VAL A 536 7.87 15.23 10.56
C VAL A 536 9.36 15.17 10.29
N VAL A 537 10.13 14.93 11.35
CA VAL A 537 11.56 14.63 11.32
C VAL A 537 11.79 13.33 12.07
N VAL A 538 12.29 12.31 11.37
CA VAL A 538 12.82 11.07 11.96
C VAL A 538 14.34 11.17 11.88
N VAL A 539 15.00 11.15 13.03
CA VAL A 539 16.44 11.39 13.12
C VAL A 539 17.12 10.37 14.03
N GLU A 540 18.28 9.84 13.61
CA GLU A 540 19.19 9.12 14.48
C GLU A 540 20.23 10.07 15.10
N LEU A 541 20.34 10.05 16.43
CA LEU A 541 21.26 10.88 17.21
C LEU A 541 22.39 10.01 17.81
N HIS A 542 23.58 10.19 17.25
CA HIS A 542 24.78 9.43 17.59
C HIS A 542 25.46 9.92 18.87
N ARG A 543 25.02 9.41 20.03
CA ARG A 543 25.57 9.82 21.34
C ARG A 543 27.10 9.72 21.45
N ASP A 544 27.69 8.69 20.85
CA ASP A 544 29.13 8.45 20.93
C ASP A 544 29.95 9.45 20.11
N ILE A 545 29.28 10.20 19.22
CA ILE A 545 29.87 11.20 18.34
C ILE A 545 29.59 12.62 18.87
N CYS A 546 28.32 12.99 19.03
CA CYS A 546 27.93 14.35 19.42
C CYS A 546 27.90 14.56 20.96
N GLY A 547 28.04 13.49 21.74
CA GLY A 547 27.98 13.54 23.20
C GLY A 547 26.59 13.92 23.74
N ARG A 548 26.45 13.93 25.08
CA ARG A 548 25.17 14.27 25.71
C ARG A 548 24.73 15.71 25.42
N ASP A 549 25.67 16.64 25.36
CA ASP A 549 25.36 18.05 25.18
C ASP A 549 25.05 18.39 23.71
N GLY A 550 25.71 17.73 22.75
CA GLY A 550 25.31 17.80 21.33
C GLY A 550 23.89 17.29 21.12
N MET A 551 23.53 16.11 21.68
CA MET A 551 22.16 15.62 21.60
C MET A 551 21.13 16.60 22.17
N LYS A 552 21.42 17.25 23.31
CA LYS A 552 20.52 18.27 23.88
C LYS A 552 20.34 19.45 22.92
N ARG A 553 21.41 19.88 22.26
CA ARG A 553 21.38 20.98 21.29
C ARG A 553 20.56 20.61 20.05
N CYS A 554 20.71 19.39 19.51
CA CYS A 554 19.86 18.87 18.43
C CYS A 554 18.37 18.94 18.81
N ARG A 555 18.01 18.42 19.99
CA ARG A 555 16.61 18.47 20.48
C ARG A 555 16.13 19.91 20.69
N ALA A 556 16.98 20.79 21.21
CA ALA A 556 16.64 22.20 21.39
C ALA A 556 16.42 22.92 20.06
N ALA A 557 17.13 22.53 18.99
CA ALA A 557 16.92 23.06 17.65
C ALA A 557 15.58 22.57 17.06
N LEU A 558 15.27 21.28 17.18
CA LEU A 558 13.98 20.71 16.75
C LEU A 558 12.80 21.38 17.48
N SER A 559 12.88 21.55 18.80
CA SER A 559 11.88 22.29 19.58
C SER A 559 11.74 23.75 19.13
N ARG A 560 12.86 24.45 18.85
CA ARG A 560 12.83 25.83 18.35
C ARG A 560 12.15 25.95 16.99
N ALA A 561 12.28 24.93 16.16
CA ALA A 561 11.61 24.86 14.87
C ALA A 561 10.09 24.58 14.97
N GLY A 562 9.56 24.35 16.18
CA GLY A 562 8.14 24.07 16.43
C GLY A 562 7.77 22.60 16.34
N LEU A 563 8.74 21.69 16.37
CA LEU A 563 8.49 20.25 16.40
C LEU A 563 8.44 19.76 17.86
N ARG A 564 7.56 18.79 18.14
CA ARG A 564 7.48 18.10 19.44
C ARG A 564 7.91 16.63 19.31
N PRO A 565 8.60 16.05 20.30
CA PRO A 565 8.96 14.64 20.24
C PRO A 565 7.70 13.78 20.38
N ASP A 566 7.63 12.67 19.63
CA ASP A 566 6.60 11.66 19.81
C ASP A 566 7.04 10.62 20.86
N PRO A 567 6.33 10.50 22.00
CA PRO A 567 6.76 9.61 23.08
C PRO A 567 6.71 8.11 22.72
N LEU A 568 5.96 7.71 21.69
CA LEU A 568 5.87 6.32 21.23
C LEU A 568 7.03 5.93 20.32
N TYR A 569 7.60 6.90 19.61
CA TYR A 569 8.59 6.70 18.54
C TYR A 569 9.96 7.33 18.83
N CYS A 570 10.14 7.92 20.01
CA CYS A 570 11.45 8.27 20.56
C CYS A 570 12.04 7.11 21.38
N ARG A 571 13.03 6.43 20.82
CA ARG A 571 13.79 5.36 21.49
C ARG A 571 15.29 5.67 21.49
N ARG A 572 16.09 4.82 22.13
CA ARG A 572 17.52 5.07 22.30
C ARG A 572 18.22 5.02 20.93
N GLY A 573 18.62 6.19 20.43
CA GLY A 573 19.27 6.37 19.13
C GLY A 573 18.37 7.12 18.16
N VAL A 574 17.17 6.62 17.90
CA VAL A 574 16.24 7.18 16.90
C VAL A 574 15.08 7.93 17.56
N GLU A 575 14.83 9.15 17.09
CA GLU A 575 13.78 10.03 17.58
C GLU A 575 12.85 10.49 16.46
N ALA A 576 11.54 10.48 16.72
CA ALA A 576 10.54 11.06 15.82
C ALA A 576 10.00 12.36 16.41
N TRP A 577 10.00 13.40 15.61
CA TRP A 577 9.56 14.75 15.97
C TRP A 577 8.50 15.20 14.99
N ILE A 578 7.37 15.69 15.49
CA ILE A 578 6.18 16.00 14.69
C ILE A 578 5.69 17.43 14.94
N ARG A 579 5.07 18.01 13.91
CA ARG A 579 4.34 19.28 13.92
C ARG A 579 2.87 18.96 13.73
N ASP A 580 2.02 19.62 14.50
CA ASP A 580 0.56 19.43 14.45
C ASP A 580 -0.04 19.91 13.11
#